data_AF-A0A6B2S3U4-F1
#
_entry.id   AF-A0A6B2S3U4-F1
#
_cell.length_a   1.000
_cell.length_b   1.000
_cell.length_c   1.000
_cell.angle_alpha   90.00
_cell.angle_beta   90.00
_cell.angle_gamma   90.00
#
_symmetry.space_group_name_H-M   'P 1'
#
loop_
_entity.id
_entity.type
_entity.pdbx_description
1 polymer ?
#
loop_
_entity_poly.entity_id
_entity_poly.type
_entity_poly.pdbx_seq_one_letter_code
_entity_poly.pdbx_strand_id
1 'polypeptide(L)' 'MLISPAHSGALREARFDDDGPLDGAGTRRAARAADAVPGADRLLTAPDTRCR' A
#
# COMPACT_ATOMS: atom_id res chain seq x y z
N MET A 1 8.34 -15.21 -17.36
CA MET A 1 8.04 -15.07 -15.92
C MET A 1 6.60 -15.53 -15.72
N LEU A 2 6.36 -16.59 -14.95
CA LEU A 2 5.02 -17.14 -14.73
C LEU A 2 4.52 -16.67 -13.36
N ILE A 3 3.47 -15.84 -13.34
CA ILE A 3 2.81 -15.43 -12.11
C ILE A 3 1.83 -16.55 -11.75
N SER A 4 2.00 -17.16 -10.57
CA SER A 4 1.05 -18.16 -10.06
C SER A 4 -0.34 -17.54 -9.91
N PRO A 5 -1.42 -18.22 -10.36
CA PRO A 5 -2.77 -17.68 -10.23
C PRO A 5 -3.17 -17.53 -8.76
N ALA A 6 -4.17 -16.69 -8.49
CA ALA A 6 -4.74 -16.52 -7.16
C ALA A 6 -5.61 -17.73 -6.79
N HIS A 7 -5.04 -18.69 -6.05
CA HIS A 7 -5.69 -19.98 -5.74
C HIS A 7 -6.75 -19.91 -4.62
N SER A 8 -6.95 -18.76 -3.98
CA SER A 8 -7.90 -18.60 -2.87
C SER A 8 -8.76 -17.34 -3.03
N GLY A 9 -9.88 -17.29 -2.31
CA GLY A 9 -10.74 -16.08 -2.26
C GLY A 9 -9.97 -14.84 -1.83
N ALA A 10 -9.22 -14.96 -0.73
CA ALA A 10 -8.37 -13.89 -0.21
C ALA A 10 -7.32 -13.39 -1.23
N LEU A 11 -6.74 -14.30 -2.03
CA LEU A 11 -5.77 -13.92 -3.07
C LEU A 11 -6.41 -13.23 -4.27
N ARG A 12 -7.69 -13.47 -4.55
CA ARG A 12 -8.45 -12.77 -5.61
C ARG A 12 -8.94 -11.40 -5.16
N GLU A 13 -9.24 -11.26 -3.87
CA GLU A 13 -9.59 -9.98 -3.25
C GLU A 13 -8.38 -9.08 -3.02
N ALA A 14 -7.19 -9.66 -2.88
CA ALA A 14 -5.94 -8.93 -2.97
C ALA A 14 -5.80 -8.35 -4.39
N ARG A 15 -6.36 -7.16 -4.60
CA ARG A 15 -6.11 -6.35 -5.79
C ARG A 15 -4.65 -5.96 -5.74
N PHE A 16 -3.82 -6.67 -6.50
CA PHE A 16 -2.39 -6.40 -6.57
C PHE A 16 -2.09 -5.03 -7.20
N ASP A 17 -3.06 -4.39 -7.86
CA ASP A 17 -2.78 -3.32 -8.82
C ASP A 17 -3.96 -2.36 -9.07
N ASP A 18 -4.81 -2.12 -8.07
CA ASP A 18 -5.79 -1.03 -8.19
C ASP A 18 -5.15 0.18 -7.49
N ASP A 19 -4.82 1.24 -8.23
CA ASP A 19 -4.27 2.52 -7.73
C ASP A 19 -5.20 3.27 -6.76
N GLY A 20 -6.16 2.54 -6.19
CA GLY A 20 -7.10 2.97 -5.18
C GLY A 20 -6.43 3.28 -3.84
N PRO A 21 -7.20 3.90 -2.94
CA PRO A 21 -6.71 4.30 -1.63
C PRO A 21 -6.31 3.10 -0.78
N LEU A 22 -5.49 3.35 0.24
CA LEU A 22 -5.24 2.36 1.29
C LEU A 22 -6.57 1.93 1.93
N ASP A 23 -6.73 0.64 2.16
CA ASP A 23 -7.78 0.14 3.03
C ASP A 23 -7.53 0.58 4.49
N GLY A 24 -8.54 0.39 5.35
CA GLY A 24 -8.42 0.80 6.76
C GLY A 24 -7.28 0.11 7.52
N ALA A 25 -6.85 -1.09 7.13
CA ALA A 25 -5.68 -1.74 7.72
C ALA A 25 -4.37 -1.09 7.24
N GLY A 26 -4.31 -0.70 5.97
CA GLY A 26 -3.24 0.10 5.38
C GLY A 26 -3.07 1.44 6.09
N THR A 27 -4.15 2.19 6.30
CA THR A 27 -4.11 3.48 7.02
C THR A 27 -3.58 3.33 8.45
N ARG A 28 -4.05 2.31 9.19
CA ARG A 28 -3.56 2.06 10.56
C ARG A 28 -2.07 1.72 10.61
N ARG A 29 -1.58 0.95 9.63
CA ARG A 29 -0.15 0.63 9.54
C ARG A 29 0.68 1.86 9.16
N ALA A 30 0.22 2.66 8.20
CA ALA A 30 0.89 3.90 7.81
C ALA A 30 1.01 4.86 9.00
N ALA A 31 -0.07 5.05 9.76
CA ALA A 31 -0.04 5.87 10.97
C ALA A 31 0.94 5.35 12.03
N ARG A 32 0.96 4.03 12.29
CA ARG A 32 1.92 3.42 13.22
C ARG A 32 3.37 3.55 12.76
N ALA A 33 3.62 3.57 11.47
CA ALA A 33 4.96 3.71 10.92
C ALA A 33 5.45 5.16 10.94
N ALA A 34 4.54 6.15 10.90
CA ALA A 34 4.89 7.57 10.81
C ALA A 34 5.86 8.01 11.91
N ASP A 35 5.66 7.55 13.15
CA ASP A 35 6.53 7.89 14.28
C ASP A 35 7.95 7.32 14.15
N ALA A 36 8.13 6.28 13.34
CA ALA A 36 9.43 5.65 13.08
C ALA A 36 10.17 6.26 11.88
N VAL A 37 9.51 7.12 11.10
CA VAL A 37 10.13 7.77 9.93
C VAL A 37 10.89 9.02 10.40
N PRO A 38 12.21 9.11 10.18
CA PRO A 38 12.96 10.32 10.51
C PRO A 38 12.44 11.53 9.75
N GLY A 39 12.49 12.71 10.39
CA GLY A 39 12.22 13.97 9.68
C GLY A 39 13.19 14.15 8.51
N ALA A 40 12.67 14.62 7.38
CA ALA A 40 13.44 14.87 6.16
C ALA A 40 13.09 16.25 5.59
N ASP A 41 14.09 16.94 5.03
CA ASP A 41 13.88 18.25 4.37
C ASP A 41 13.05 18.14 3.08
N ARG A 42 12.96 16.93 2.51
CA ARG A 42 12.19 16.63 1.30
C ARG A 42 11.50 15.27 1.42
N LEU A 43 10.24 15.24 0.98
CA LEU A 43 9.45 14.02 0.84
C LEU A 43 9.12 13.80 -0.64
N LEU A 44 9.36 12.59 -1.13
CA LEU A 44 8.97 12.17 -2.48
C LEU A 44 7.88 11.12 -2.36
N THR A 45 6.83 11.27 -3.16
CA THR A 45 5.69 10.35 -3.22
C THR A 45 5.30 10.11 -4.68
N ALA A 46 4.81 8.90 -4.98
CA ALA A 46 4.22 8.60 -6.28
C ALA A 46 2.92 9.42 -6.46
N PRO A 47 2.48 9.69 -7.71
CA PRO A 47 1.25 10.46 -7.94
C PRO A 47 -0.02 9.75 -7.44
N ASP A 48 0.04 8.44 -7.19
CA ASP A 48 -1.12 7.58 -6.89
C ASP A 48 -1.70 7.84 -5.50
N THR A 49 -3.01 7.65 -5.36
CA THR A 49 -3.78 7.93 -4.14
C THR A 49 -3.25 7.18 -2.92
N ARG A 50 -2.73 5.97 -3.11
CA ARG A 50 -2.17 5.14 -2.03
C ARG A 50 -0.92 5.72 -1.38
N CYS A 51 -0.19 6.58 -2.09
CA CYS A 51 1.08 7.14 -1.65
C CYS A 51 0.93 8.55 -1.03
N ARG A 52 -0.28 9.12 -1.06
CA ARG A 52 -0.64 10.40 -0.45
C ARG A 52 -1.47 10.18 0.81
#